data_AF-U2J3U9-F1
#
_entry.id   AF-U2J3U9-F1
#
_cell.length_a   1.000
_cell.length_b   1.000
_cell.length_c   1.000
_cell.angle_alpha   90.00
_cell.angle_beta   90.00
_cell.angle_gamma   90.00
#
_symmetry.space_group_name_H-M   'P 1'
#
loop_
_entity.id
_entity.type
_entity.pdbx_description
1 polymer ?
#
loop_
_entity_poly.entity_id
_entity_poly.type
_entity_poly.pdbx_seq_one_letter_code
_entity_poly.pdbx_strand_id
1 'polypeptide(L)'
;MWFMRRIFILIPFIFLSCSGAPNKKPVQNDQPITSSEEIATIKDYSCTELLTALVRSSNALAFESFNKSEVQARIIATETDKLTIELYKSDISDRTGSEREMENTVGWLEFFSKRNKLMDITHDPDNPKELKYDKSILEGYNLLESCNAVTTPTRPSQHSGWSDVMLEKDIRFNGKVGRYFTLTEFKDNFGKPDSVKWLKDEAPCFTIFDTEAPDDTYIYKDGSRFETSKDSVAVDEFWFKNGNFITYKGVKIDASTTMDEIQRLFPTAVKGRLGLDKEGTLWVIKLREDDTGMSDGHIKLFFKNDMVYFMHWWFPC
;
A
#
# COMPACT_ATOMS: atom_id res chain seq x y z
N MET A 1 -9.48 55.07 -55.56
CA MET A 1 -10.10 53.91 -56.23
C MET A 1 -10.91 53.16 -55.17
N TRP A 2 -12.17 52.87 -55.48
CA TRP A 2 -13.28 52.41 -54.61
C TRP A 2 -12.94 51.48 -53.44
N PHE A 3 -13.39 51.75 -52.20
CA PHE A 3 -14.73 51.65 -51.58
C PHE A 3 -15.19 50.23 -51.17
N MET A 4 -15.31 50.07 -49.84
CA MET A 4 -16.12 49.18 -49.00
C MET A 4 -17.19 48.31 -49.68
N ARG A 5 -17.47 47.13 -49.10
CA ARG A 5 -18.80 46.88 -48.47
C ARG A 5 -18.87 45.56 -47.67
N ARG A 6 -19.07 45.72 -46.37
CA ARG A 6 -19.81 44.76 -45.52
C ARG A 6 -21.28 44.81 -45.93
N ILE A 7 -21.93 43.66 -46.08
CA ILE A 7 -23.39 43.56 -46.23
C ILE A 7 -23.91 42.66 -45.12
N PHE A 8 -24.60 43.29 -44.17
CA PHE A 8 -25.59 42.70 -43.28
C PHE A 8 -26.82 42.33 -44.12
N ILE A 9 -27.36 41.13 -43.95
CA ILE A 9 -28.72 40.80 -44.41
C ILE A 9 -29.56 40.44 -43.19
N LEU A 10 -30.46 41.38 -42.88
CA LEU A 10 -31.66 41.22 -42.05
C LEU A 10 -32.65 40.31 -42.78
N ILE A 11 -33.20 39.31 -42.10
CA ILE A 11 -34.38 38.57 -42.56
C ILE A 11 -35.55 38.94 -41.62
N PRO A 12 -36.72 39.32 -42.17
CA PRO A 12 -37.78 39.98 -41.42
C PRO A 12 -38.76 39.00 -40.77
N PHE A 13 -39.33 39.46 -39.65
CA PHE A 13 -40.58 38.98 -39.08
C PHE A 13 -41.75 39.17 -40.07
N ILE A 14 -42.52 38.12 -40.31
CA ILE A 14 -43.88 38.19 -40.85
C ILE A 14 -44.83 37.59 -39.83
N PHE A 15 -45.73 38.46 -39.34
CA PHE A 15 -46.91 38.16 -38.55
C PHE A 15 -48.03 37.58 -39.43
N LEU A 16 -48.75 36.58 -38.90
CA LEU A 16 -50.12 36.14 -39.21
C LEU A 16 -50.46 35.16 -38.06
N SER A 17 -51.23 35.45 -37.01
CA SER A 17 -52.54 36.09 -36.80
C SER A 17 -53.73 35.34 -37.44
N CYS A 18 -54.41 34.54 -36.62
CA CYS A 18 -55.85 34.25 -36.60
C CYS A 18 -56.21 33.98 -35.12
N SER A 19 -56.92 34.84 -34.36
CA SER A 19 -58.38 35.11 -34.30
C SER A 19 -59.22 33.83 -34.16
N GLY A 20 -60.07 33.58 -33.15
CA GLY A 20 -60.54 34.26 -31.94
C GLY A 20 -61.57 33.30 -31.27
N ALA A 21 -61.52 33.11 -29.93
CA ALA A 21 -62.48 33.61 -28.92
C ALA A 21 -63.72 32.70 -28.66
N PRO A 22 -64.47 32.80 -27.52
CA PRO A 22 -64.09 33.07 -26.12
C PRO A 22 -64.93 32.29 -25.04
N ASN A 23 -64.69 32.62 -23.74
CA ASN A 23 -65.55 32.53 -22.53
C ASN A 23 -65.34 31.33 -21.56
N LYS A 24 -65.23 31.47 -20.22
CA LYS A 24 -65.40 32.58 -19.26
C LYS A 24 -64.68 32.24 -17.91
N LYS A 25 -64.31 33.31 -17.19
CA LYS A 25 -63.58 33.54 -15.90
C LYS A 25 -64.21 32.93 -14.61
N PRO A 26 -63.75 33.24 -13.36
CA PRO A 26 -62.40 33.24 -12.75
C PRO A 26 -62.38 32.55 -11.34
N VAL A 27 -61.22 32.17 -10.81
CA VAL A 27 -60.93 32.29 -9.36
C VAL A 27 -59.46 32.66 -9.18
N GLN A 28 -59.24 33.70 -8.40
CA GLN A 28 -57.97 34.32 -8.04
C GLN A 28 -57.53 33.75 -6.68
N ASN A 29 -56.27 33.34 -6.53
CA ASN A 29 -55.38 33.89 -5.50
C ASN A 29 -53.97 33.26 -5.53
N ASP A 30 -53.01 34.16 -5.66
CA ASP A 30 -51.68 34.21 -5.05
C ASP A 30 -50.69 33.06 -5.27
N GLN A 31 -49.73 33.36 -6.16
CA GLN A 31 -48.36 32.83 -6.12
C GLN A 31 -47.63 33.33 -4.84
N PRO A 32 -46.57 32.63 -4.43
CA PRO A 32 -45.26 33.05 -4.88
C PRO A 32 -44.48 31.93 -5.58
N ILE A 33 -44.15 32.21 -6.85
CA ILE A 33 -42.88 31.96 -7.54
C ILE A 33 -42.04 30.81 -6.97
N THR A 34 -42.24 29.63 -7.54
CA THR A 34 -41.28 28.53 -7.51
C THR A 34 -40.08 28.93 -8.35
N SER A 35 -38.94 29.21 -7.71
CA SER A 35 -37.64 29.19 -8.37
C SER A 35 -37.43 27.78 -8.90
N SER A 36 -37.26 27.66 -10.21
CA SER A 36 -36.81 26.44 -10.86
C SER A 36 -35.47 26.02 -10.26
N GLU A 37 -35.49 24.99 -9.41
CA GLU A 37 -34.30 24.18 -9.16
C GLU A 37 -33.87 23.59 -10.49
N GLU A 38 -32.70 24.04 -10.95
CA GLU A 38 -31.88 23.28 -11.88
C GLU A 38 -31.63 21.93 -11.20
N ILE A 39 -32.39 20.90 -11.59
CA ILE A 39 -32.11 19.53 -11.21
C ILE A 39 -30.78 19.19 -11.87
N ALA A 40 -29.69 19.41 -11.12
CA ALA A 40 -28.40 18.85 -11.46
C ALA A 40 -28.60 17.35 -11.63
N THR A 41 -28.43 16.87 -12.86
CA THR A 41 -28.42 15.44 -13.16
C THR A 41 -27.31 14.80 -12.34
N ILE A 42 -27.67 14.20 -11.20
CA ILE A 42 -26.76 13.44 -10.34
C ILE A 42 -26.28 12.25 -11.18
N LYS A 43 -25.05 12.35 -11.67
CA LYS A 43 -24.41 11.31 -12.47
C LYS A 43 -24.08 10.14 -11.55
N ASP A 44 -25.00 9.18 -11.45
CA ASP A 44 -24.84 7.98 -10.62
C ASP A 44 -23.52 7.26 -10.97
N TYR A 45 -22.52 7.39 -10.10
CA TYR A 45 -21.22 6.74 -10.26
C TYR A 45 -21.27 5.38 -9.56
N SER A 46 -20.89 4.31 -10.26
CA SER A 46 -20.65 3.03 -9.60
C SER A 46 -19.45 3.15 -8.63
N CYS A 47 -19.40 2.28 -7.60
CA CYS A 47 -18.27 2.23 -6.66
C CYS A 47 -16.91 2.18 -7.37
N THR A 48 -16.80 1.36 -8.42
CA THR A 48 -15.57 1.23 -9.22
C THR A 48 -15.20 2.52 -9.92
N GLU A 49 -16.17 3.24 -10.49
CA GLU A 49 -15.91 4.52 -11.17
C GLU A 49 -15.52 5.60 -10.16
N LEU A 50 -16.19 5.66 -9.01
CA LEU A 50 -15.89 6.62 -7.94
C LEU A 50 -14.50 6.37 -7.34
N LEU A 51 -14.16 5.10 -7.06
CA LEU A 51 -12.84 4.68 -6.60
C LEU A 51 -11.76 5.04 -7.63
N THR A 52 -12.01 4.73 -8.91
CA THR A 52 -11.07 5.02 -10.00
C THR A 52 -10.86 6.53 -10.14
N ALA A 53 -11.93 7.32 -10.07
CA ALA A 53 -11.84 8.78 -10.14
C ALA A 53 -11.05 9.34 -8.95
N LEU A 54 -11.37 8.90 -7.73
CA LEU A 54 -10.67 9.30 -6.50
C LEU A 54 -9.17 9.04 -6.64
N VAL A 55 -8.79 7.80 -6.93
CA VAL A 55 -7.40 7.37 -7.04
C VAL A 55 -6.70 8.12 -8.18
N ARG A 56 -7.30 8.20 -9.37
CA ARG A 56 -6.71 8.93 -10.51
C ARG A 56 -6.61 10.43 -10.29
N SER A 57 -7.43 11.05 -9.47
CA SER A 57 -7.26 12.48 -9.17
C SER A 57 -6.13 12.74 -8.15
N SER A 58 -5.66 11.70 -7.48
CA SER A 58 -4.65 11.82 -6.43
C SER A 58 -3.23 11.98 -6.96
N ASN A 59 -2.32 12.39 -6.06
CA ASN A 59 -0.88 12.34 -6.25
C ASN A 59 -0.23 11.08 -5.61
N ALA A 60 -0.92 9.93 -5.66
CA ALA A 60 -0.39 8.67 -5.16
C ALA A 60 1.01 8.38 -5.72
N LEU A 61 1.89 7.84 -4.88
CA LEU A 61 3.30 7.62 -5.23
C LEU A 61 3.47 6.64 -6.38
N ALA A 62 2.55 5.68 -6.51
CA ALA A 62 2.51 4.75 -7.63
C ALA A 62 2.51 5.47 -9.00
N PHE A 63 1.97 6.70 -9.11
CA PHE A 63 1.97 7.44 -10.38
C PHE A 63 3.32 8.10 -10.71
N GLU A 64 4.28 8.14 -9.78
CA GLU A 64 5.64 8.56 -10.07
C GLU A 64 6.44 7.44 -10.76
N SER A 65 6.17 6.18 -10.40
CA SER A 65 6.88 5.00 -10.93
C SER A 65 6.15 4.29 -12.07
N PHE A 66 4.82 4.41 -12.15
CA PHE A 66 4.00 3.69 -13.11
C PHE A 66 3.14 4.63 -13.96
N ASN A 67 2.91 4.24 -15.21
CA ASN A 67 1.98 4.96 -16.07
C ASN A 67 0.59 4.98 -15.44
N LYS A 68 0.09 6.19 -15.17
CA LYS A 68 -1.19 6.44 -14.49
C LYS A 68 -2.39 5.74 -15.14
N SER A 69 -2.33 5.48 -16.44
CA SER A 69 -3.39 4.76 -17.16
C SER A 69 -3.38 3.24 -16.96
N GLU A 70 -2.24 2.68 -16.56
CA GLU A 70 -2.04 1.23 -16.33
C GLU A 70 -2.30 0.82 -14.88
N VAL A 71 -2.24 1.78 -13.94
CA VAL A 71 -2.54 1.54 -12.53
C VAL A 71 -4.05 1.46 -12.32
N GLN A 72 -4.48 0.31 -11.82
CA GLN A 72 -5.85 0.02 -11.41
C GLN A 72 -5.97 0.06 -9.89
N ALA A 73 -7.20 0.19 -9.40
CA ALA A 73 -7.49 0.25 -7.98
C ALA A 73 -8.64 -0.69 -7.61
N ARG A 74 -8.53 -1.37 -6.47
CA ARG A 74 -9.64 -2.14 -5.88
C ARG A 74 -9.66 -1.98 -4.36
N ILE A 75 -10.85 -2.07 -3.78
CA ILE A 75 -11.01 -2.12 -2.33
C ILE A 75 -10.71 -3.54 -1.88
N ILE A 76 -9.81 -3.70 -0.91
CA ILE A 76 -9.45 -5.00 -0.33
C ILE A 76 -9.96 -5.17 1.11
N ALA A 77 -10.30 -4.08 1.78
CA ALA A 77 -10.90 -4.09 3.10
C ALA A 77 -11.78 -2.86 3.30
N THR A 78 -12.90 -3.06 3.99
CA THR A 78 -13.80 -2.01 4.43
C THR A 78 -13.98 -2.09 5.93
N GLU A 79 -13.72 -0.99 6.61
CA GLU A 79 -14.00 -0.78 8.02
C GLU A 79 -15.05 0.34 8.16
N THR A 80 -15.55 0.55 9.38
CA THR A 80 -16.66 1.48 9.66
C THR A 80 -16.45 2.90 9.09
N ASP A 81 -15.21 3.38 9.04
CA ASP A 81 -14.86 4.71 8.53
C ASP A 81 -13.61 4.76 7.64
N LYS A 82 -13.18 3.59 7.17
CA LYS A 82 -11.94 3.45 6.39
C LYS A 82 -12.10 2.43 5.28
N LEU A 83 -11.56 2.72 4.10
CA LEU A 83 -11.34 1.75 3.03
C LEU A 83 -9.85 1.55 2.83
N THR A 84 -9.41 0.29 2.73
CA THR A 84 -8.07 -0.04 2.25
C THR A 84 -8.14 -0.37 0.78
N ILE A 85 -7.35 0.34 -0.02
CA ILE A 85 -7.35 0.30 -1.47
C ILE A 85 -6.00 -0.24 -1.94
N GLU A 86 -6.04 -1.31 -2.72
CA GLU A 86 -4.86 -1.83 -3.41
C GLU A 86 -4.74 -1.15 -4.77
N LEU A 87 -3.54 -0.67 -5.09
CA LEU A 87 -3.15 -0.25 -6.42
C LEU A 87 -2.39 -1.40 -7.08
N TYR A 88 -2.79 -1.79 -8.28
CA TYR A 88 -2.17 -2.89 -9.01
C TYR A 88 -2.05 -2.60 -10.51
N LYS A 89 -1.14 -3.31 -11.15
CA LYS A 89 -0.94 -3.31 -12.61
C LYS A 89 -0.98 -4.75 -13.11
N SER A 90 -1.68 -4.98 -14.21
CA SER A 90 -1.68 -6.28 -14.90
C SER A 90 -0.56 -6.31 -15.94
N ASP A 91 0.29 -7.33 -15.88
CA ASP A 91 1.29 -7.63 -16.90
C ASP A 91 0.92 -8.97 -17.57
N ILE A 92 1.07 -9.05 -18.90
CA ILE A 92 0.96 -10.30 -19.66
C ILE A 92 2.36 -10.90 -19.73
N SER A 93 2.58 -12.03 -19.05
CA SER A 93 3.87 -12.73 -19.09
C SER A 93 3.84 -13.89 -20.09
N ASP A 94 4.69 -13.82 -21.12
CA ASP A 94 4.80 -14.85 -22.18
C ASP A 94 5.78 -15.99 -21.85
N ARG A 95 6.22 -16.13 -20.59
CA ARG A 95 7.34 -17.03 -20.22
C ARG A 95 7.10 -18.51 -20.51
N THR A 96 5.87 -18.95 -20.84
CA THR A 96 5.56 -20.38 -21.08
C THR A 96 4.58 -20.66 -22.23
N GLY A 97 4.25 -19.68 -23.09
CA GLY A 97 3.30 -19.90 -24.20
C GLY A 97 1.83 -20.09 -23.75
N SER A 98 1.54 -19.90 -22.47
CA SER A 98 0.19 -19.60 -21.97
C SER A 98 0.19 -18.16 -21.47
N GLU A 99 -0.60 -17.28 -22.08
CA GLU A 99 -0.85 -15.93 -21.57
C GLU A 99 -1.40 -16.07 -20.14
N ARG A 100 -0.59 -15.69 -19.15
CA ARG A 100 -1.07 -15.57 -17.76
C ARG A 100 -1.03 -14.09 -17.40
N GLU A 101 -2.20 -13.54 -17.15
CA GLU A 101 -2.34 -12.22 -16.52
C GLU A 101 -1.80 -12.32 -15.10
N MET A 102 -0.72 -11.58 -14.84
CA MET A 102 -0.18 -11.42 -13.49
C MET A 102 -0.50 -10.00 -13.03
N GLU A 103 -1.30 -9.91 -11.96
CA GLU A 103 -1.51 -8.67 -11.25
C GLU A 103 -0.36 -8.46 -10.27
N ASN A 104 0.34 -7.34 -10.41
CA ASN A 104 1.40 -6.90 -9.52
C ASN A 104 0.90 -5.72 -8.70
N THR A 105 0.92 -5.85 -7.37
CA THR A 105 0.63 -4.76 -6.46
C THR A 105 1.70 -3.68 -6.60
N VAL A 106 1.28 -2.43 -6.81
CA VAL A 106 2.15 -1.27 -7.00
C VAL A 106 1.96 -0.19 -5.94
N GLY A 107 0.99 -0.35 -5.05
CA GLY A 107 0.78 0.57 -3.95
C GLY A 107 -0.43 0.24 -3.08
N TRP A 108 -0.52 0.92 -1.95
CA TRP A 108 -1.59 0.75 -0.98
C TRP A 108 -2.03 2.13 -0.48
N LEU A 109 -3.35 2.35 -0.44
CA LEU A 109 -3.93 3.59 0.08
C LEU A 109 -4.96 3.28 1.16
N GLU A 110 -5.14 4.22 2.08
CA GLU A 110 -6.25 4.22 3.03
C GLU A 110 -7.10 5.47 2.86
N PHE A 111 -8.41 5.29 2.64
CA PHE A 111 -9.36 6.38 2.56
C PHE A 111 -10.21 6.46 3.83
N PHE A 112 -10.08 7.55 4.59
CA PHE A 112 -10.84 7.82 5.81
C PHE A 112 -12.05 8.72 5.50
N SER A 113 -13.24 8.14 5.51
CA SER A 113 -14.48 8.78 5.03
C SER A 113 -14.93 9.96 5.86
N LYS A 114 -14.88 9.85 7.19
CA LYS A 114 -15.27 10.95 8.09
C LYS A 114 -14.43 12.21 7.90
N ARG A 115 -13.18 12.05 7.47
CA ARG A 115 -12.21 13.15 7.32
C ARG A 115 -11.94 13.51 5.87
N ASN A 116 -12.48 12.76 4.91
CA ASN A 116 -12.16 12.86 3.49
C ASN A 116 -10.63 12.90 3.25
N LYS A 117 -9.89 12.05 3.96
CA LYS A 117 -8.45 11.93 3.83
C LYS A 117 -8.09 10.67 3.07
N LEU A 118 -7.23 10.82 2.07
CA LEU A 118 -6.62 9.71 1.36
C LEU A 118 -5.15 9.67 1.78
N MET A 119 -4.71 8.51 2.23
CA MET A 119 -3.39 8.30 2.79
C MET A 119 -2.64 7.27 1.95
N ASP A 120 -1.40 7.55 1.57
CA ASP A 120 -0.51 6.58 0.92
C ASP A 120 0.30 5.85 1.98
N ILE A 121 0.10 4.53 2.03
CA ILE A 121 0.75 3.61 2.97
C ILE A 121 1.74 2.67 2.26
N THR A 122 2.07 2.95 0.98
CA THR A 122 2.86 2.05 0.13
C THR A 122 4.24 1.75 0.72
N HIS A 123 4.92 2.78 1.22
CA HIS A 123 6.26 2.63 1.79
C HIS A 123 6.25 2.40 3.30
N ASP A 124 5.38 3.13 4.01
CA ASP A 124 5.32 3.18 5.46
C ASP A 124 3.85 3.32 5.91
N PRO A 125 3.20 2.22 6.33
CA PRO A 125 1.82 2.24 6.83
C PRO A 125 1.63 2.98 8.16
N ASP A 126 2.68 3.09 8.98
CA ASP A 126 2.62 3.70 10.30
C ASP A 126 2.84 5.21 10.23
N ASN A 127 3.62 5.66 9.23
CA ASN A 127 3.76 7.06 8.86
C ASN A 127 3.15 7.36 7.48
N PRO A 128 1.82 7.24 7.33
CA PRO A 128 1.16 7.44 6.06
C PRO A 128 1.32 8.86 5.54
N LYS A 129 1.51 9.01 4.23
CA LYS A 129 1.56 10.33 3.59
C LYS A 129 0.18 10.75 3.13
N GLU A 130 -0.31 11.90 3.60
CA GLU A 130 -1.59 12.44 3.14
C GLU A 130 -1.49 12.86 1.66
N LEU A 131 -2.38 12.31 0.84
CA LEU A 131 -2.48 12.60 -0.58
C LEU A 131 -3.42 13.76 -0.84
N LYS A 132 -3.04 14.58 -1.82
CA LYS A 132 -3.90 15.57 -2.45
C LYS A 132 -4.68 14.88 -3.57
N TYR A 133 -5.98 15.11 -3.62
CA TYR A 133 -6.88 14.60 -4.65
C TYR A 133 -8.02 15.60 -4.87
N ASP A 134 -8.78 15.43 -5.94
CA ASP A 134 -9.93 16.29 -6.22
C ASP A 134 -11.12 15.92 -5.32
N LYS A 135 -11.41 16.77 -4.34
CA LYS A 135 -12.47 16.54 -3.36
C LYS A 135 -13.87 16.65 -3.97
N SER A 136 -14.03 17.32 -5.11
CA SER A 136 -15.32 17.45 -5.78
C SER A 136 -15.89 16.10 -6.24
N ILE A 137 -15.02 15.10 -6.40
CA ILE A 137 -15.40 13.71 -6.72
C ILE A 137 -16.34 13.12 -5.67
N LEU A 138 -16.23 13.56 -4.42
CA LEU A 138 -17.05 13.07 -3.31
C LEU A 138 -18.27 13.97 -3.02
N GLU A 139 -18.49 15.04 -3.79
CA GLU A 139 -19.65 15.91 -3.59
C GLU A 139 -20.93 15.14 -3.95
N GLY A 140 -21.77 14.89 -2.93
CA GLY A 140 -23.00 14.13 -3.08
C GLY A 140 -22.83 12.60 -3.05
N TYR A 141 -21.60 12.10 -2.83
CA TYR A 141 -21.32 10.65 -2.74
C TYR A 141 -20.61 10.30 -1.44
N ASN A 142 -21.11 9.26 -0.76
CA ASN A 142 -20.37 8.62 0.32
C ASN A 142 -19.72 7.35 -0.22
N LEU A 143 -18.40 7.40 -0.46
CA LEU A 143 -17.68 6.27 -1.04
C LEU A 143 -17.87 4.96 -0.26
N LEU A 144 -17.99 4.99 1.07
CA LEU A 144 -18.26 3.76 1.84
C LEU A 144 -19.66 3.24 1.57
N GLU A 145 -20.68 4.10 1.57
CA GLU A 145 -22.06 3.68 1.29
C GLU A 145 -22.21 3.17 -0.13
N SER A 146 -21.63 3.87 -1.10
CA SER A 146 -21.62 3.47 -2.51
C SER A 146 -20.89 2.15 -2.75
N CYS A 147 -19.93 1.78 -1.88
CA CYS A 147 -19.14 0.56 -1.99
C CYS A 147 -19.57 -0.58 -1.03
N ASN A 148 -20.55 -0.36 -0.15
CA ASN A 148 -20.98 -1.31 0.88
C ASN A 148 -22.28 -2.07 0.54
N ALA A 149 -22.40 -2.58 -0.69
CA ALA A 149 -23.45 -3.55 -1.00
C ALA A 149 -23.14 -4.92 -0.34
N VAL A 150 -23.73 -5.11 0.84
CA VAL A 150 -23.87 -6.35 1.65
C VAL A 150 -22.61 -6.85 2.36
N THR A 151 -22.46 -6.48 3.64
CA THR A 151 -22.51 -7.41 4.79
C THR A 151 -22.48 -6.62 6.11
N THR A 152 -23.53 -6.76 6.92
CA THR A 152 -23.67 -6.15 8.25
C THR A 152 -22.74 -6.87 9.25
N PRO A 153 -22.12 -6.15 10.20
CA PRO A 153 -20.97 -6.65 10.95
C PRO A 153 -21.40 -7.54 12.11
N THR A 154 -21.03 -8.82 12.05
CA THR A 154 -20.71 -9.54 13.28
C THR A 154 -19.29 -9.14 13.62
N ARG A 155 -19.04 -8.69 14.85
CA ARG A 155 -17.69 -8.36 15.33
C ARG A 155 -17.02 -9.67 15.77
N PRO A 156 -15.93 -10.11 15.12
CA PRO A 156 -14.85 -10.80 15.80
C PRO A 156 -13.60 -9.91 15.86
N SER A 157 -12.75 -10.25 16.81
CA SER A 157 -11.42 -9.71 17.10
C SER A 157 -10.58 -9.33 15.86
N GLN A 158 -9.73 -8.32 16.06
CA GLN A 158 -8.72 -7.85 15.12
C GLN A 158 -7.87 -9.00 14.53
N HIS A 159 -7.48 -8.80 13.26
CA HIS A 159 -6.55 -9.56 12.43
C HIS A 159 -6.95 -10.99 12.04
N SER A 160 -7.69 -11.14 10.94
CA SER A 160 -7.73 -12.42 10.21
C SER A 160 -7.74 -12.23 8.69
N GLY A 161 -6.75 -12.86 8.04
CA GLY A 161 -6.32 -12.71 6.64
C GLY A 161 -5.44 -11.47 6.52
N TRP A 162 -4.14 -11.48 6.24
CA TRP A 162 -3.54 -11.76 4.93
C TRP A 162 -2.00 -11.61 5.02
N SER A 163 -1.38 -11.98 6.13
CA SER A 163 0.08 -11.99 6.24
C SER A 163 0.58 -13.33 6.74
N ASP A 164 1.47 -13.93 5.96
CA ASP A 164 2.12 -15.16 6.37
C ASP A 164 3.01 -14.88 7.58
N VAL A 165 3.13 -15.89 8.46
CA VAL A 165 3.88 -15.79 9.71
C VAL A 165 5.21 -16.51 9.56
N MET A 166 6.27 -15.85 10.03
CA MET A 166 7.59 -16.45 10.18
C MET A 166 8.03 -16.28 11.63
N LEU A 167 7.92 -17.35 12.41
CA LEU A 167 8.23 -17.32 13.83
C LEU A 167 9.73 -17.46 14.07
N GLU A 168 10.27 -16.61 14.94
CA GLU A 168 11.69 -16.61 15.35
C GLU A 168 12.18 -18.01 15.73
N LYS A 169 11.42 -18.71 16.58
CA LYS A 169 11.78 -20.04 17.09
C LYS A 169 12.02 -21.09 16.00
N ASP A 170 11.44 -20.92 14.81
CA ASP A 170 11.52 -21.84 13.68
C ASP A 170 12.73 -21.55 12.77
N ILE A 171 13.50 -20.50 13.08
CA ILE A 171 14.67 -20.05 12.32
C ILE A 171 15.96 -20.54 13.00
N ARG A 172 16.90 -21.04 12.20
CA ARG A 172 18.29 -21.22 12.62
C ARG A 172 19.25 -20.57 11.65
N PHE A 173 20.11 -19.69 12.15
CA PHE A 173 21.15 -19.02 11.38
C PHE A 173 22.36 -19.93 11.19
N ASN A 174 22.77 -20.08 9.93
CA ASN A 174 23.75 -21.06 9.46
C ASN A 174 23.45 -22.48 9.96
N GLY A 175 22.17 -22.78 10.19
CA GLY A 175 21.70 -24.07 10.70
C GLY A 175 22.06 -24.38 12.15
N LYS A 176 22.62 -23.43 12.92
CA LYS A 176 23.13 -23.68 14.28
C LYS A 176 22.38 -22.91 15.38
N VAL A 177 22.33 -21.59 15.30
CA VAL A 177 21.86 -20.72 16.39
C VAL A 177 20.49 -20.11 16.11
N GLY A 178 19.70 -19.81 17.14
CA GLY A 178 18.44 -19.04 17.03
C GLY A 178 18.69 -17.55 16.78
N ARG A 179 17.65 -16.70 16.87
CA ARG A 179 17.83 -15.24 16.76
C ARG A 179 18.60 -14.68 17.95
N TYR A 180 18.33 -15.22 19.14
CA TYR A 180 19.00 -14.87 20.38
C TYR A 180 20.00 -15.97 20.76
N PHE A 181 21.24 -15.58 21.04
CA PHE A 181 22.35 -16.47 21.39
C PHE A 181 23.45 -15.70 22.13
N THR A 182 24.54 -16.37 22.51
CA THR A 182 25.64 -15.78 23.29
C THR A 182 26.78 -15.26 22.42
N LEU A 183 27.64 -14.40 22.99
CA LEU A 183 28.90 -13.98 22.33
C LEU A 183 29.84 -15.16 22.02
N THR A 184 29.76 -16.24 22.80
CA THR A 184 30.53 -17.46 22.54
C THR A 184 30.00 -18.17 21.29
N GLU A 185 28.70 -18.38 21.21
CA GLU A 185 28.04 -18.95 20.03
C GLU A 185 28.23 -18.08 18.78
N PHE A 186 28.28 -16.75 18.94
CA PHE A 186 28.63 -15.84 17.86
C PHE A 186 30.00 -16.19 17.26
N LYS A 187 31.03 -16.30 18.11
CA LYS A 187 32.40 -16.60 17.67
C LYS A 187 32.50 -17.98 17.03
N ASP A 188 31.80 -18.96 17.58
CA ASP A 188 31.82 -20.34 17.06
C ASP A 188 31.09 -20.47 15.72
N ASN A 189 30.05 -19.65 15.48
CA ASN A 189 29.22 -19.77 14.29
C ASN A 189 29.58 -18.79 13.17
N PHE A 190 30.00 -17.57 13.51
CA PHE A 190 30.28 -16.49 12.57
C PHE A 190 31.76 -16.05 12.58
N GLY A 191 32.52 -16.44 13.61
CA GLY A 191 33.91 -16.04 13.77
C GLY A 191 34.06 -14.67 14.43
N LYS A 192 35.19 -14.01 14.14
CA LYS A 192 35.47 -12.66 14.67
C LYS A 192 34.57 -11.62 13.96
N PRO A 193 33.98 -10.64 14.70
CA PRO A 193 33.30 -9.51 14.07
C PRO A 193 34.23 -8.75 13.12
N ASP A 194 33.65 -8.23 12.03
CA ASP A 194 34.36 -7.36 11.08
C ASP A 194 34.48 -5.94 11.66
N SER A 195 33.46 -5.47 12.38
CA SER A 195 33.48 -4.21 13.13
C SER A 195 32.51 -4.22 14.30
N VAL A 196 32.67 -3.25 15.20
CA VAL A 196 31.83 -3.04 16.39
C VAL A 196 31.54 -1.54 16.51
N LYS A 197 30.31 -1.18 16.86
CA LYS A 197 29.87 0.21 17.09
C LYS A 197 29.00 0.30 18.33
N TRP A 198 29.09 1.39 19.09
CA TRP A 198 28.21 1.59 20.25
C TRP A 198 26.80 1.96 19.81
N LEU A 199 25.78 1.39 20.47
CA LEU A 199 24.38 1.73 20.17
C LEU A 199 24.11 3.22 20.38
N LYS A 200 24.68 3.82 21.42
CA LYS A 200 24.53 5.26 21.72
C LYS A 200 25.04 6.18 20.60
N ASP A 201 26.01 5.72 19.82
CA ASP A 201 26.58 6.51 18.71
C ASP A 201 25.72 6.37 17.45
N GLU A 202 25.02 5.25 17.29
CA GLU A 202 24.09 5.00 16.18
C GLU A 202 22.67 5.53 16.47
N ALA A 203 22.33 5.72 17.74
CA ALA A 203 21.06 6.26 18.24
C ALA A 203 19.82 5.63 17.57
N PRO A 204 19.66 4.29 17.64
CA PRO A 204 18.49 3.64 17.06
C PRO A 204 17.23 4.04 17.82
N CYS A 205 16.10 4.12 17.12
CA CYS A 205 14.81 4.44 17.75
C CYS A 205 14.29 3.31 18.66
N PHE A 206 14.76 2.08 18.42
CA PHE A 206 14.39 0.88 19.13
C PHE A 206 15.62 0.01 19.37
N THR A 207 15.69 -0.66 20.52
CA THR A 207 16.74 -1.64 20.84
C THR A 207 16.09 -2.99 21.06
N ILE A 208 16.67 -4.06 20.51
CA ILE A 208 16.11 -5.41 20.60
C ILE A 208 16.04 -5.88 22.06
N PHE A 209 17.01 -5.50 22.88
CA PHE A 209 17.04 -5.89 24.29
C PHE A 209 16.29 -4.93 25.22
N ASP A 210 15.71 -3.84 24.68
CA ASP A 210 15.01 -2.79 25.44
C ASP A 210 15.81 -2.34 26.67
N THR A 211 17.11 -2.05 26.47
CA THR A 211 17.99 -1.65 27.57
C THR A 211 18.38 -0.18 27.47
N GLU A 212 18.56 0.44 28.64
CA GLU A 212 19.23 1.73 28.77
C GLU A 212 20.77 1.56 28.85
N ALA A 213 21.31 0.39 28.52
CA ALA A 213 22.69 0.06 28.83
C ALA A 213 23.66 0.88 27.96
N PRO A 214 24.56 1.68 28.57
CA PRO A 214 25.49 2.54 27.84
C PRO A 214 26.56 1.78 27.06
N ASP A 215 26.65 0.47 27.31
CA ASP A 215 27.68 -0.42 26.80
C ASP A 215 27.17 -1.38 25.71
N ASP A 216 25.90 -1.28 25.30
CA ASP A 216 25.37 -2.11 24.23
C ASP A 216 25.99 -1.71 22.88
N THR A 217 26.25 -2.71 22.03
CA THR A 217 26.93 -2.52 20.75
C THR A 217 26.23 -3.21 19.59
N TYR A 218 26.39 -2.65 18.40
CA TYR A 218 26.19 -3.39 17.17
C TYR A 218 27.51 -4.03 16.78
N ILE A 219 27.48 -5.34 16.57
CA ILE A 219 28.57 -6.07 15.92
C ILE A 219 28.16 -6.36 14.47
N TYR A 220 29.12 -6.23 13.55
CA TYR A 220 28.89 -6.45 12.14
C TYR A 220 29.72 -7.63 11.65
N LYS A 221 29.09 -8.49 10.85
CA LYS A 221 29.77 -9.62 10.25
C LYS A 221 29.14 -10.00 8.93
N ASP A 222 29.95 -10.01 7.86
CA ASP A 222 29.51 -10.36 6.51
C ASP A 222 28.27 -9.57 6.11
N GLY A 223 28.29 -8.25 6.35
CA GLY A 223 27.18 -7.32 6.10
C GLY A 223 26.01 -7.40 7.08
N SER A 224 25.84 -8.51 7.80
CA SER A 224 24.84 -8.66 8.84
C SER A 224 25.13 -7.79 10.05
N ARG A 225 24.08 -7.33 10.72
CA ARG A 225 24.12 -6.54 11.96
C ARG A 225 23.49 -7.34 13.08
N PHE A 226 24.14 -7.32 14.24
CA PHE A 226 23.67 -7.98 15.45
C PHE A 226 23.77 -6.98 16.60
N GLU A 227 22.74 -6.92 17.44
CA GLU A 227 22.75 -6.15 18.67
C GLU A 227 23.33 -7.02 19.80
N THR A 228 24.06 -6.40 20.74
CA THR A 228 24.59 -7.10 21.91
C THR A 228 24.17 -6.40 23.19
N SER A 229 23.78 -7.18 24.19
CA SER A 229 23.67 -6.70 25.57
C SER A 229 24.32 -7.69 26.53
N LYS A 230 25.39 -7.26 27.21
CA LYS A 230 26.26 -8.12 28.03
C LYS A 230 26.78 -9.32 27.22
N ASP A 231 26.38 -10.55 27.58
CA ASP A 231 26.75 -11.78 26.87
C ASP A 231 25.73 -12.16 25.78
N SER A 232 24.58 -11.49 25.74
CA SER A 232 23.52 -11.77 24.77
C SER A 232 23.79 -11.08 23.44
N VAL A 233 23.44 -11.78 22.36
CA VAL A 233 23.48 -11.33 20.97
C VAL A 233 22.13 -11.60 20.34
N ALA A 234 21.62 -10.64 19.57
CA ALA A 234 20.41 -10.80 18.78
C ALA A 234 20.67 -10.45 17.32
N VAL A 235 20.18 -11.28 16.40
CA VAL A 235 20.18 -10.93 14.97
C VAL A 235 19.18 -9.81 14.72
N ASP A 236 19.67 -8.74 14.09
CA ASP A 236 18.88 -7.60 13.66
C ASP A 236 18.68 -7.64 12.14
N GLU A 237 19.79 -7.60 11.39
CA GLU A 237 19.82 -7.74 9.94
C GLU A 237 20.72 -8.91 9.54
N PHE A 238 20.25 -9.75 8.62
CA PHE A 238 20.99 -10.92 8.16
C PHE A 238 21.11 -10.98 6.65
N TRP A 239 22.35 -10.96 6.16
CA TRP A 239 22.67 -10.95 4.75
C TRP A 239 23.00 -12.36 4.25
N PHE A 240 22.33 -12.76 3.17
CA PHE A 240 22.56 -14.04 2.51
C PHE A 240 23.74 -13.92 1.54
N LYS A 241 24.96 -13.79 2.09
CA LYS A 241 26.22 -13.77 1.34
C LYS A 241 27.29 -14.56 2.07
N ASN A 242 28.42 -14.81 1.42
CA ASN A 242 29.56 -15.52 2.02
C ASN A 242 29.18 -16.91 2.60
N GLY A 243 28.21 -17.59 1.98
CA GLY A 243 27.71 -18.89 2.46
C GLY A 243 26.71 -18.82 3.60
N ASN A 244 26.31 -17.62 4.05
CA ASN A 244 25.27 -17.45 5.06
C ASN A 244 23.91 -17.94 4.55
N PHE A 245 23.20 -18.65 5.43
CA PHE A 245 21.87 -19.15 5.17
C PHE A 245 21.06 -19.22 6.47
N ILE A 246 19.75 -19.37 6.34
CA ILE A 246 18.91 -19.81 7.44
C ILE A 246 18.28 -21.16 7.11
N THR A 247 17.89 -21.91 8.14
CA THR A 247 16.88 -22.95 7.99
C THR A 247 15.59 -22.47 8.62
N TYR A 248 14.48 -22.58 7.89
CA TYR A 248 13.14 -22.32 8.38
C TYR A 248 12.30 -23.58 8.22
N LYS A 249 11.84 -24.16 9.34
CA LYS A 249 11.07 -25.44 9.34
C LYS A 249 11.72 -26.55 8.49
N GLY A 250 13.05 -26.65 8.54
CA GLY A 250 13.85 -27.63 7.80
C GLY A 250 14.14 -27.26 6.34
N VAL A 251 13.59 -26.16 5.83
CA VAL A 251 13.90 -25.64 4.48
C VAL A 251 15.08 -24.67 4.57
N LYS A 252 16.10 -24.89 3.75
CA LYS A 252 17.24 -23.98 3.64
C LYS A 252 16.85 -22.77 2.78
N ILE A 253 17.10 -21.57 3.28
CA ILE A 253 16.95 -20.30 2.55
C ILE A 253 18.32 -19.62 2.51
N ASP A 254 18.83 -19.38 1.31
CA ASP A 254 20.12 -18.75 1.06
C ASP A 254 20.08 -17.82 -0.15
N ALA A 255 21.24 -17.30 -0.57
CA ALA A 255 21.39 -16.34 -1.66
C ALA A 255 20.88 -16.84 -3.02
N SER A 256 20.68 -18.15 -3.18
CA SER A 256 20.17 -18.78 -4.39
C SER A 256 18.67 -19.03 -4.35
N THR A 257 18.03 -18.87 -3.20
CA THR A 257 16.59 -19.10 -3.03
C THR A 257 15.81 -18.04 -3.78
N THR A 258 14.91 -18.49 -4.65
CA THR A 258 14.11 -17.65 -5.54
C THR A 258 12.81 -17.17 -4.91
N MET A 259 12.22 -16.10 -5.45
CA MET A 259 10.88 -15.63 -5.09
C MET A 259 9.82 -16.74 -5.22
N ASP A 260 9.89 -17.56 -6.26
CA ASP A 260 8.96 -18.68 -6.49
C ASP A 260 9.06 -19.75 -5.39
N GLU A 261 10.28 -20.03 -4.91
CA GLU A 261 10.49 -20.94 -3.79
C GLU A 261 9.97 -20.35 -2.48
N ILE A 262 10.20 -19.05 -2.24
CA ILE A 262 9.63 -18.37 -1.08
C ILE A 262 8.11 -18.31 -1.15
N GLN A 263 7.50 -18.17 -2.33
CA GLN A 263 6.05 -18.17 -2.49
C GLN A 263 5.41 -19.49 -2.04
N ARG A 264 6.14 -20.62 -2.10
CA ARG A 264 5.65 -21.90 -1.56
C ARG A 264 5.60 -21.91 -0.03
N LEU A 265 6.46 -21.12 0.61
CA LEU A 265 6.48 -20.96 2.07
C LEU A 265 5.49 -19.88 2.53
N PHE A 266 5.45 -18.78 1.79
CA PHE A 266 4.72 -17.56 2.13
C PHE A 266 3.94 -17.03 0.90
N PRO A 267 2.88 -17.75 0.49
CA PRO A 267 2.14 -17.44 -0.73
C PRO A 267 1.40 -16.10 -0.66
N THR A 268 1.01 -15.65 0.53
CA THR A 268 0.26 -14.41 0.73
C THR A 268 1.21 -13.23 0.71
N ALA A 269 2.33 -13.33 1.42
CA ALA A 269 3.34 -12.27 1.52
C ALA A 269 4.01 -11.98 0.18
N VAL A 270 4.26 -13.00 -0.66
CA VAL A 270 4.84 -12.80 -2.00
C VAL A 270 3.87 -12.13 -2.98
N LYS A 271 2.56 -12.38 -2.84
CA LYS A 271 1.54 -11.66 -3.64
C LYS A 271 1.50 -10.18 -3.30
N GLY A 272 1.59 -9.84 -2.01
CA GLY A 272 1.62 -8.46 -1.52
C GLY A 272 3.02 -7.81 -1.51
N ARG A 273 3.97 -8.31 -2.31
CA ARG A 273 5.34 -7.75 -2.36
C ARG A 273 5.34 -6.29 -2.81
N LEU A 274 6.31 -5.52 -2.31
CA LEU A 274 6.48 -4.11 -2.61
C LEU A 274 7.78 -3.87 -3.39
N GLY A 275 7.77 -2.99 -4.38
CA GLY A 275 8.97 -2.57 -5.10
C GLY A 275 9.67 -1.40 -4.39
N LEU A 276 11.00 -1.45 -4.30
CA LEU A 276 11.85 -0.38 -3.77
C LEU A 276 12.82 0.09 -4.86
N ASP A 277 12.47 1.16 -5.58
CA ASP A 277 13.17 1.58 -6.80
C ASP A 277 14.45 2.43 -6.58
N LYS A 278 15.04 2.43 -5.37
CA LYS A 278 16.23 3.26 -5.11
C LYS A 278 17.59 2.59 -5.39
N GLU A 279 17.65 1.27 -5.60
CA GLU A 279 18.92 0.54 -5.80
C GLU A 279 18.86 -0.59 -6.85
N GLY A 280 18.13 -0.36 -7.96
CA GLY A 280 17.70 -1.44 -8.86
C GLY A 280 16.50 -2.16 -8.27
N THR A 281 15.79 -2.97 -9.07
CA THR A 281 14.50 -3.58 -8.70
C THR A 281 14.64 -4.49 -7.48
N LEU A 282 14.49 -3.91 -6.29
CA LEU A 282 14.54 -4.60 -5.01
C LEU A 282 13.09 -4.84 -4.57
N TRP A 283 12.70 -6.10 -4.41
CA TRP A 283 11.38 -6.46 -3.89
C TRP A 283 11.46 -6.73 -2.40
N VAL A 284 10.42 -6.41 -1.65
CA VAL A 284 10.30 -6.76 -0.23
C VAL A 284 8.97 -7.45 0.03
N ILE A 285 8.99 -8.50 0.83
CA ILE A 285 7.80 -9.08 1.44
C ILE A 285 7.82 -8.80 2.93
N LYS A 286 6.64 -8.61 3.52
CA LYS A 286 6.45 -8.42 4.97
C LYS A 286 5.81 -9.67 5.56
N LEU A 287 6.42 -10.18 6.63
CA LEU A 287 5.97 -11.35 7.36
C LEU A 287 5.71 -10.95 8.81
N ARG A 288 4.66 -11.50 9.41
CA ARG A 288 4.47 -11.32 10.86
C ARG A 288 5.51 -12.12 11.61
N GLU A 289 5.98 -11.57 12.72
CA GLU A 289 6.89 -12.28 13.63
C GLU A 289 6.14 -13.05 14.73
N ASP A 290 4.83 -12.82 14.87
CA ASP A 290 3.96 -13.52 15.82
C ASP A 290 2.65 -14.04 15.17
N ASP A 291 2.05 -15.02 15.82
CA ASP A 291 0.81 -15.67 15.39
C ASP A 291 -0.45 -14.90 15.80
N THR A 292 -0.36 -14.09 16.86
CA THR A 292 -1.48 -13.34 17.42
C THR A 292 -1.74 -12.00 16.73
N GLY A 293 -0.78 -11.47 15.96
CA GLY A 293 -0.79 -10.10 15.43
C GLY A 293 -0.70 -9.05 16.53
N MET A 294 -0.07 -9.37 17.67
CA MET A 294 0.13 -8.42 18.78
C MET A 294 1.40 -7.59 18.61
N SER A 295 2.40 -8.09 17.88
CA SER A 295 3.60 -7.31 17.59
C SER A 295 3.33 -6.37 16.41
N ASP A 296 3.69 -5.11 16.57
CA ASP A 296 3.78 -4.17 15.45
C ASP A 296 5.08 -4.40 14.65
N GLY A 297 5.97 -5.27 15.13
CA GLY A 297 7.18 -5.68 14.43
C GLY A 297 6.92 -6.68 13.29
N HIS A 298 7.82 -6.67 12.32
CA HIS A 298 7.74 -7.49 11.11
C HIS A 298 9.09 -8.05 10.72
N ILE A 299 9.08 -9.26 10.15
CA ILE A 299 10.23 -9.76 9.39
C ILE A 299 10.09 -9.31 7.96
N LYS A 300 11.06 -8.55 7.45
CA LYS A 300 11.15 -8.16 6.04
C LYS A 300 12.17 -9.07 5.35
N LEU A 301 11.77 -9.66 4.23
CA LEU A 301 12.68 -10.40 3.36
C LEU A 301 12.81 -9.66 2.03
N PHE A 302 14.04 -9.33 1.67
CA PHE A 302 14.38 -8.53 0.51
C PHE A 302 14.93 -9.41 -0.61
N PHE A 303 14.59 -9.06 -1.84
CA PHE A 303 14.95 -9.81 -3.03
C PHE A 303 15.58 -8.89 -4.06
N LYS A 304 16.70 -9.33 -4.61
CA LYS A 304 17.40 -8.65 -5.70
C LYS A 304 17.55 -9.64 -6.85
N ASN A 305 17.11 -9.24 -8.04
CA ASN A 305 17.08 -10.13 -9.22
C ASN A 305 16.32 -11.44 -8.93
N ASP A 306 15.13 -11.34 -8.33
CA ASP A 306 14.26 -12.46 -7.92
C ASP A 306 14.87 -13.49 -6.96
N MET A 307 16.03 -13.20 -6.35
CA MET A 307 16.67 -14.04 -5.34
C MET A 307 16.72 -13.34 -3.99
N VAL A 308 16.60 -14.14 -2.92
CA VAL A 308 16.72 -13.66 -1.54
C VAL A 308 18.08 -12.98 -1.33
N TYR A 309 18.05 -11.79 -0.76
CA TYR A 309 19.21 -10.91 -0.63
C TYR A 309 19.61 -10.66 0.83
N PHE A 310 18.67 -10.17 1.65
CA PHE A 310 18.83 -10.08 3.11
C PHE A 310 17.47 -10.12 3.80
N MET A 311 17.49 -10.33 5.12
CA MET A 311 16.32 -10.21 5.98
C MET A 311 16.58 -9.22 7.12
N HIS A 312 15.52 -8.64 7.66
CA HIS A 312 15.59 -7.66 8.74
C HIS A 312 14.38 -7.82 9.66
N TRP A 313 14.62 -7.88 10.98
CA TRP A 313 13.57 -7.66 11.96
C TRP A 313 13.33 -6.18 12.13
N TRP A 314 12.23 -5.71 11.57
CA TRP A 314 11.86 -4.32 11.59
C TRP A 314 10.85 -4.06 12.71
N PHE A 315 11.10 -3.04 13.53
CA PHE A 315 10.15 -2.52 14.51
C PHE A 315 9.82 -1.06 14.18
N PRO A 316 8.56 -0.63 14.35
CA PRO A 316 8.19 0.77 14.16
C PRO A 316 8.88 1.64 15.21
N CYS A 317 9.36 2.79 14.73
CA CYS A 317 9.49 4.00 15.53
C CYS A 317 8.17 4.77 15.37
#